data_AF-A0A7S1WJ84-F1
#
_entry.id   AF-A0A7S1WJ84-F1
#
_cell.length_a   1.000
_cell.length_b   1.000
_cell.length_c   1.000
_cell.angle_alpha   90.00
_cell.angle_beta   90.00
_cell.angle_gamma   90.00
#
_symmetry.space_group_name_H-M   'P 1'
#
loop_
_entity.id
_entity.type
_entity.pdbx_description
1 polymer ?
#
loop_
_entity_poly.entity_id
_entity_poly.type
_entity_poly.pdbx_seq_one_letter_code
_entity_poly.pdbx_strand_id
1 'polypeptide(L)'
;MDEQIAQLTGKDNKKERSAKSKEASELKAAPQYVDACKVVKGSEPRNGFFVKSSTAAAAKKESPDAKAPPSEPPTSLEKKEKEEKKAKKTESAGLSPAEKKELEQLKKDIVERKAQLKGEGLSGGQQNKDPQVVEWVKRMTELKEKEDPGSTQQADKKKDAKKKSSAPLSSEEQKELDALRGEIDVYRHRLKTEFGYSAKDMKTDEDLLDMEKRLAALEKRS
;
A
#
# COMPACT_ATOMS: atom_id res chain seq x y z
N MET A 1 -26.64 6.59 12.21
CA MET A 1 -25.81 5.40 11.90
C MET A 1 -24.38 5.57 12.39
N ASP A 2 -23.53 6.38 11.76
CA ASP A 2 -22.09 6.40 12.05
C ASP A 2 -21.74 6.80 13.50
N GLU A 3 -22.52 7.70 14.11
CA GLU A 3 -22.43 8.04 15.55
C GLU A 3 -22.81 6.86 16.45
N GLN A 4 -23.79 6.04 16.06
CA GLN A 4 -24.21 4.83 16.80
C GLN A 4 -23.18 3.70 16.66
N ILE A 5 -22.38 3.70 15.58
CA ILE A 5 -21.21 2.82 15.41
C ILE A 5 -20.07 3.28 16.32
N ALA A 6 -19.86 4.59 16.47
CA ALA A 6 -18.89 5.17 17.39
C ALA A 6 -19.25 4.92 18.87
N GLN A 7 -20.54 4.96 19.23
CA GLN A 7 -21.03 4.63 20.57
C GLN A 7 -20.85 3.15 20.94
N LEU A 8 -20.86 2.22 19.97
CA LEU A 8 -20.63 0.78 20.17
C LEU A 8 -19.14 0.44 20.40
N THR A 9 -18.55 1.07 21.43
CA THR A 9 -17.20 0.79 21.94
C THR A 9 -17.12 -0.55 22.68
N GLY A 10 -15.91 -1.00 23.04
CA GLY A 10 -15.69 -2.28 23.73
C GLY A 10 -15.41 -3.47 22.80
N LYS A 11 -15.07 -4.62 23.41
CA LYS A 11 -14.76 -5.89 22.71
C LYS A 11 -16.03 -6.66 22.35
N ASP A 12 -16.99 -6.69 23.25
CA ASP A 12 -18.22 -7.49 23.19
C ASP A 12 -19.15 -6.96 22.09
N ASN A 13 -19.30 -5.64 22.03
CA ASN A 13 -20.04 -4.91 20.99
C ASN A 13 -19.40 -5.00 19.59
N LYS A 14 -18.27 -5.71 19.39
CA LYS A 14 -17.61 -5.86 18.08
C LYS A 14 -18.54 -6.45 17.02
N LYS A 15 -19.42 -7.40 17.39
CA LYS A 15 -20.38 -8.01 16.46
C LYS A 15 -21.44 -6.99 16.00
N GLU A 16 -22.00 -6.22 16.93
CA GLU A 16 -22.99 -5.19 16.64
C GLU A 16 -22.39 -4.01 15.86
N ARG A 17 -21.20 -3.55 16.23
CA ARG A 17 -20.48 -2.50 15.52
C ARG A 17 -20.19 -2.91 14.07
N SER A 18 -19.87 -4.19 13.84
CA SER A 18 -19.70 -4.75 12.49
C SER A 18 -21.02 -4.85 11.71
N ALA A 19 -22.13 -5.20 12.38
CA ALA A 19 -23.45 -5.28 11.76
C ALA A 19 -23.95 -3.89 11.33
N LYS A 20 -23.97 -2.91 12.25
CA LYS A 20 -24.35 -1.52 11.93
C LYS A 20 -23.40 -0.89 10.90
N SER A 21 -22.11 -1.26 10.89
CA SER A 21 -21.17 -0.80 9.85
C SER A 21 -21.49 -1.36 8.46
N LYS A 22 -21.93 -2.63 8.36
CA LYS A 22 -22.44 -3.19 7.09
C LYS A 22 -23.70 -2.45 6.64
N GLU A 23 -24.68 -2.31 7.53
CA GLU A 23 -25.95 -1.62 7.28
C GLU A 23 -25.72 -0.15 6.84
N ALA A 24 -24.85 0.58 7.55
CA ALA A 24 -24.48 1.96 7.23
C ALA A 24 -23.65 2.11 5.94
N SER A 25 -23.08 1.02 5.41
CA SER A 25 -22.42 0.98 4.10
C SER A 25 -23.41 0.64 2.99
N GLU A 26 -24.29 -0.32 3.24
CA GLU A 26 -25.34 -0.78 2.33
C GLU A 26 -26.39 0.32 2.07
N LEU A 27 -26.78 1.06 3.11
CA LEU A 27 -27.68 2.23 3.00
C LEU A 27 -27.01 3.42 2.29
N LYS A 28 -25.68 3.59 2.42
CA LYS A 28 -24.92 4.59 1.63
C LYS A 28 -24.69 4.17 0.17
N ALA A 29 -24.67 2.87 -0.11
CA ALA A 29 -24.58 2.33 -1.47
C ALA A 29 -25.94 2.24 -2.19
N ALA A 30 -27.05 2.39 -1.46
CA ALA A 30 -28.40 2.34 -2.01
C ALA A 30 -28.58 3.39 -3.12
N PRO A 31 -29.13 3.03 -4.31
CA PRO A 31 -29.31 3.96 -5.42
C PRO A 31 -30.03 5.27 -5.07
N GLN A 32 -31.01 5.22 -4.16
CA GLN A 32 -31.71 6.39 -3.64
C GLN A 32 -30.80 7.33 -2.84
N TYR A 33 -29.87 6.80 -2.04
CA TYR A 33 -28.91 7.62 -1.29
C TYR A 33 -27.87 8.25 -2.22
N VAL A 34 -27.36 7.48 -3.18
CA VAL A 34 -26.45 7.97 -4.22
C VAL A 34 -27.08 9.11 -5.03
N ASP A 35 -28.35 8.97 -5.42
CA ASP A 35 -29.10 10.01 -6.11
C ASP A 35 -29.39 11.23 -5.22
N ALA A 36 -29.80 11.04 -3.97
CA ALA A 36 -30.00 12.14 -3.02
C ALA A 36 -28.70 12.95 -2.83
N CYS A 37 -27.56 12.28 -2.68
CA CYS A 37 -26.25 12.91 -2.60
C CYS A 37 -25.82 13.61 -3.90
N LYS A 38 -26.34 13.23 -5.07
CA LYS A 38 -26.12 13.95 -6.34
C LYS A 38 -27.00 15.20 -6.40
N VAL A 39 -28.29 15.08 -6.11
CA VAL A 39 -29.26 16.19 -6.11
C VAL A 39 -28.87 17.30 -5.13
N VAL A 40 -28.44 16.94 -3.91
CA VAL A 40 -27.92 17.91 -2.91
C VAL A 40 -26.65 18.61 -3.39
N LYS A 41 -25.88 18.00 -4.31
CA LYS A 41 -24.71 18.61 -4.97
C LYS A 41 -25.05 19.28 -6.31
N GLY A 42 -26.32 19.56 -6.59
CA GLY A 42 -26.77 20.17 -7.85
C GLY A 42 -26.52 19.32 -9.10
N SER A 43 -26.20 18.03 -8.93
CA SER A 43 -25.92 17.08 -10.01
C SER A 43 -27.13 16.20 -10.28
N GLU A 44 -27.34 15.79 -11.53
CA GLU A 44 -28.48 14.94 -11.87
C GLU A 44 -28.43 13.56 -11.16
N PRO A 45 -29.58 13.07 -10.66
CA PRO A 45 -29.69 11.73 -10.07
C PRO A 45 -29.46 10.67 -11.16
N ARG A 46 -28.50 9.78 -10.94
CA ARG A 46 -28.05 8.74 -11.90
C ARG A 46 -29.06 7.61 -12.06
N ASN A 47 -29.85 7.34 -11.02
CA ASN A 47 -30.81 6.25 -10.96
C ASN A 47 -32.27 6.74 -11.04
N GLY A 48 -32.49 8.03 -11.32
CA GLY A 48 -33.79 8.63 -11.62
C GLY A 48 -34.67 8.96 -10.40
N PHE A 49 -34.25 8.64 -9.16
CA PHE A 49 -35.16 8.62 -7.99
C PHE A 49 -35.72 9.99 -7.55
N PHE A 50 -35.22 11.09 -8.11
CA PHE A 50 -35.60 12.46 -7.73
C PHE A 50 -35.85 13.38 -8.94
N VAL A 51 -35.91 12.83 -10.17
CA VAL A 51 -36.34 13.61 -11.34
C VAL A 51 -37.85 13.86 -11.22
N LYS A 52 -38.27 15.12 -11.13
CA LYS A 52 -39.70 15.45 -11.14
C LYS A 52 -40.30 15.01 -12.47
N SER A 53 -41.47 14.36 -12.42
CA SER A 53 -42.10 13.66 -13.54
C SER A 53 -42.72 14.58 -14.60
N SER A 54 -41.94 15.51 -15.13
CA SER A 54 -42.19 16.18 -16.42
C SER A 54 -41.61 15.38 -17.60
N THR A 55 -40.71 14.42 -17.33
CA THR A 55 -40.06 13.56 -18.32
C THR A 55 -40.21 12.09 -17.94
N ALA A 56 -41.30 11.50 -18.45
CA ALA A 56 -41.56 10.08 -18.70
C ALA A 56 -41.03 9.00 -17.72
N ALA A 57 -41.97 8.20 -17.19
CA ALA A 57 -41.65 6.84 -16.76
C ALA A 57 -41.37 5.96 -18.00
N ALA A 58 -40.14 5.48 -18.14
CA ALA A 58 -39.73 4.45 -19.11
C ALA A 58 -38.63 3.58 -18.48
N ALA A 59 -38.51 2.32 -18.91
CA ALA A 59 -37.70 1.32 -18.21
C ALA A 59 -36.62 0.70 -19.12
N LYS A 60 -35.54 0.25 -18.46
CA LYS A 60 -34.53 -0.75 -18.89
C LYS A 60 -33.59 -0.42 -20.07
N LYS A 61 -32.32 -0.75 -19.80
CA LYS A 61 -31.35 -1.46 -20.66
C LYS A 61 -30.50 -0.68 -21.69
N GLU A 62 -29.43 -1.39 -22.06
CA GLU A 62 -28.48 -1.19 -23.17
C GLU A 62 -27.71 0.13 -23.29
N SER A 63 -26.43 0.09 -22.92
CA SER A 63 -25.34 0.65 -23.75
C SER A 63 -25.26 -0.16 -25.07
N PRO A 64 -24.76 0.39 -26.20
CA PRO A 64 -23.30 0.56 -26.33
C PRO A 64 -22.78 1.73 -27.21
N ASP A 65 -21.45 1.84 -27.17
CA ASP A 65 -20.53 2.26 -28.25
C ASP A 65 -20.17 3.74 -28.52
N ALA A 66 -19.08 3.88 -29.28
CA ALA A 66 -18.13 4.98 -29.47
C ALA A 66 -18.72 6.32 -29.98
N LYS A 67 -18.01 7.47 -30.01
CA LYS A 67 -16.60 7.64 -30.46
C LYS A 67 -16.04 9.05 -30.14
N ALA A 68 -14.73 9.17 -30.03
CA ALA A 68 -13.95 10.42 -29.94
C ALA A 68 -12.83 10.42 -31.01
N PRO A 69 -11.93 11.43 -31.12
CA PRO A 69 -11.92 12.86 -30.75
C PRO A 69 -11.79 13.69 -32.08
N PRO A 70 -10.96 14.75 -32.29
CA PRO A 70 -10.30 15.76 -31.43
C PRO A 70 -10.44 17.23 -31.89
N SER A 71 -9.96 18.18 -31.07
CA SER A 71 -9.39 19.45 -31.57
C SER A 71 -8.44 20.13 -30.56
N GLU A 72 -7.26 20.51 -31.02
CA GLU A 72 -6.18 21.30 -30.38
C GLU A 72 -5.41 22.02 -31.52
N PRO A 73 -4.45 22.94 -31.26
CA PRO A 73 -4.40 24.07 -30.32
C PRO A 73 -4.38 25.38 -31.16
N PRO A 74 -3.69 26.54 -30.84
CA PRO A 74 -2.21 26.60 -30.76
C PRO A 74 -1.56 27.74 -29.88
N THR A 75 -0.25 27.57 -29.57
CA THR A 75 0.78 28.65 -29.39
C THR A 75 0.67 29.68 -28.23
N SER A 76 1.73 30.35 -27.74
CA SER A 76 3.16 30.44 -28.16
C SER A 76 4.11 30.88 -27.01
N LEU A 77 5.34 30.29 -26.96
CA LEU A 77 6.68 30.88 -26.68
C LEU A 77 6.92 31.81 -25.44
N GLU A 78 8.08 32.01 -24.79
CA GLU A 78 9.46 31.42 -24.64
C GLU A 78 10.15 32.24 -23.47
N LYS A 79 11.38 32.10 -22.93
CA LYS A 79 12.64 31.29 -23.06
C LYS A 79 13.31 31.30 -21.63
N LYS A 80 14.60 31.06 -21.29
CA LYS A 80 15.92 30.82 -21.94
C LYS A 80 16.88 30.09 -20.94
N GLU A 81 18.10 29.82 -21.41
CA GLU A 81 19.41 29.62 -20.73
C GLU A 81 19.72 30.52 -19.48
N LYS A 82 20.72 30.28 -18.60
CA LYS A 82 22.00 29.48 -18.63
C LYS A 82 22.53 29.25 -17.17
N GLU A 83 23.66 28.62 -16.78
CA GLU A 83 24.82 27.97 -17.46
C GLU A 83 25.37 26.76 -16.65
N GLU A 84 26.64 26.76 -16.19
CA GLU A 84 27.41 25.61 -15.67
C GLU A 84 28.41 26.05 -14.57
N LYS A 85 28.66 25.20 -13.55
CA LYS A 85 30.03 24.97 -13.03
C LYS A 85 30.18 23.73 -12.13
N LYS A 86 31.33 23.06 -12.28
CA LYS A 86 31.70 21.78 -11.64
C LYS A 86 32.28 21.96 -10.23
N ALA A 87 32.03 21.01 -9.33
CA ALA A 87 32.93 20.71 -8.21
C ALA A 87 32.89 19.22 -7.81
N LYS A 88 34.03 18.54 -8.01
CA LYS A 88 34.53 17.28 -7.39
C LYS A 88 33.55 16.14 -7.05
N LYS A 89 33.86 14.95 -7.60
CA LYS A 89 33.57 13.67 -6.94
C LYS A 89 34.15 13.64 -5.53
N THR A 90 33.40 13.11 -4.57
CA THR A 90 33.94 12.36 -3.44
C THR A 90 33.11 11.09 -3.32
N GLU A 91 33.71 9.94 -3.63
CA GLU A 91 33.11 8.65 -3.28
C GLU A 91 33.25 8.48 -1.77
N SER A 92 32.15 8.73 -1.07
CA SER A 92 31.93 8.32 0.32
C SER A 92 30.79 7.31 0.31
N ALA A 93 30.94 6.20 1.00
CA ALA A 93 29.91 5.15 1.03
C ALA A 93 28.63 5.64 1.72
N GLY A 94 27.48 5.23 1.17
CA GLY A 94 26.14 5.60 1.62
C GLY A 94 25.57 6.86 0.94
N LEU A 95 24.26 6.88 0.71
CA LEU A 95 23.54 7.97 0.05
C LEU A 95 23.84 9.34 0.65
N SER A 96 24.00 10.35 -0.22
CA SER A 96 24.13 11.74 0.20
C SER A 96 22.89 12.23 0.95
N PRO A 97 22.99 13.23 1.86
CA PRO A 97 21.84 13.80 2.56
C PRO A 97 20.73 14.37 1.65
N ALA A 98 21.03 14.60 0.36
CA ALA A 98 20.03 14.92 -0.67
C ALA A 98 19.27 13.66 -1.15
N GLU A 99 19.98 12.60 -1.52
CA GLU A 99 19.38 11.33 -1.96
C GLU A 99 18.55 10.67 -0.85
N LYS A 100 18.95 10.80 0.43
CA LYS A 100 18.13 10.34 1.57
C LYS A 100 16.83 11.14 1.72
N LYS A 101 16.85 12.45 1.44
CA LYS A 101 15.64 13.29 1.39
C LYS A 101 14.76 12.94 0.20
N GLU A 102 15.34 12.63 -0.96
CA GLU A 102 14.62 12.12 -2.13
C GLU A 102 13.92 10.79 -1.82
N LEU A 103 14.59 9.86 -1.13
CA LEU A 103 14.01 8.59 -0.69
C LEU A 103 12.87 8.80 0.34
N GLU A 104 13.01 9.75 1.26
CA GLU A 104 11.89 10.17 2.13
C GLU A 104 10.75 10.88 1.38
N GLN A 105 11.06 11.65 0.35
CA GLN A 105 10.06 12.37 -0.43
C GLN A 105 9.25 11.39 -1.28
N LEU A 106 9.92 10.48 -2.02
CA LEU A 106 9.28 9.38 -2.75
C LEU A 106 8.35 8.54 -1.85
N LYS A 107 8.73 8.26 -0.59
CA LYS A 107 7.85 7.60 0.38
C LYS A 107 6.58 8.41 0.68
N LYS A 108 6.69 9.73 0.83
CA LYS A 108 5.55 10.64 1.06
C LYS A 108 4.67 10.73 -0.19
N ASP A 109 5.29 10.94 -1.35
CA ASP A 109 4.63 11.06 -2.65
C ASP A 109 3.84 9.78 -3.03
N ILE A 110 4.43 8.59 -2.82
CA ILE A 110 3.75 7.30 -3.02
C ILE A 110 2.51 7.17 -2.11
N VAL A 111 2.60 7.61 -0.85
CA VAL A 111 1.46 7.57 0.09
C VAL A 111 0.40 8.59 -0.32
N GLU A 112 0.79 9.81 -0.67
CA GLU A 112 -0.14 10.86 -1.07
C GLU A 112 -0.85 10.50 -2.38
N ARG A 113 -0.13 10.05 -3.41
CA ARG A 113 -0.76 9.65 -4.67
C ARG A 113 -1.65 8.43 -4.52
N LYS A 114 -1.31 7.46 -3.66
CA LYS A 114 -2.26 6.38 -3.31
C LYS A 114 -3.50 6.90 -2.57
N ALA A 115 -3.38 7.96 -1.76
CA ALA A 115 -4.53 8.63 -1.15
C ALA A 115 -5.37 9.42 -2.16
N GLN A 116 -4.76 10.11 -3.13
CA GLN A 116 -5.43 10.80 -4.24
C GLN A 116 -6.21 9.80 -5.11
N LEU A 117 -5.55 8.73 -5.59
CA LEU A 117 -6.16 7.64 -6.37
C LEU A 117 -7.27 6.92 -5.58
N LYS A 118 -7.19 6.86 -4.24
CA LYS A 118 -8.27 6.37 -3.37
C LYS A 118 -9.45 7.34 -3.31
N GLY A 119 -9.21 8.66 -3.34
CA GLY A 119 -10.24 9.69 -3.46
C GLY A 119 -10.96 9.67 -4.82
N GLU A 120 -10.23 9.35 -5.89
CA GLU A 120 -10.76 9.07 -7.23
C GLU A 120 -11.50 7.72 -7.33
N GLY A 121 -11.47 6.91 -6.27
CA GLY A 121 -12.21 5.64 -6.17
C GLY A 121 -11.51 4.42 -6.78
N LEU A 122 -10.24 4.52 -7.19
CA LEU A 122 -9.48 3.36 -7.66
C LEU A 122 -9.22 2.41 -6.48
N SER A 123 -9.42 1.10 -6.70
CA SER A 123 -9.11 0.08 -5.69
C SER A 123 -7.59 -0.03 -5.46
N GLY A 124 -7.16 -0.55 -4.30
CA GLY A 124 -5.73 -0.70 -3.99
C GLY A 124 -4.93 -1.51 -5.03
N GLY A 125 -5.57 -2.49 -5.68
CA GLY A 125 -4.97 -3.26 -6.79
C GLY A 125 -4.83 -2.49 -8.10
N GLN A 126 -5.54 -1.37 -8.27
CA GLN A 126 -5.35 -0.41 -9.36
C GLN A 126 -4.39 0.71 -8.96
N GLN A 127 -4.40 1.15 -7.69
CA GLN A 127 -3.43 2.11 -7.15
C GLN A 127 -1.99 1.60 -7.27
N ASN A 128 -1.76 0.30 -7.05
CA ASN A 128 -0.47 -0.36 -7.29
C ASN A 128 -0.11 -0.55 -8.78
N LYS A 129 -0.99 -0.17 -9.71
CA LYS A 129 -0.78 -0.21 -11.17
C LYS A 129 -0.75 1.17 -11.83
N ASP A 130 -0.93 2.25 -11.06
CA ASP A 130 -0.68 3.61 -11.55
C ASP A 130 0.79 3.73 -11.96
N PRO A 131 1.10 4.20 -13.19
CA PRO A 131 2.46 4.14 -13.73
C PRO A 131 3.45 4.98 -12.92
N GLN A 132 3.00 6.09 -12.34
CA GLN A 132 3.81 6.98 -11.51
C GLN A 132 4.08 6.38 -10.13
N VAL A 133 3.11 5.69 -9.51
CA VAL A 133 3.36 4.85 -8.32
C VAL A 133 4.37 3.74 -8.60
N VAL A 134 4.29 3.06 -9.75
CA VAL A 134 5.24 2.01 -10.14
C VAL A 134 6.64 2.57 -10.40
N GLU A 135 6.75 3.71 -11.09
CA GLU A 135 8.04 4.37 -11.33
C GLU A 135 8.68 4.86 -10.03
N TRP A 136 7.93 5.49 -9.13
CA TRP A 136 8.44 5.92 -7.83
C TRP A 136 8.87 4.75 -6.93
N VAL A 137 8.13 3.63 -6.93
CA VAL A 137 8.56 2.41 -6.22
C VAL A 137 9.86 1.87 -6.83
N LYS A 138 9.99 1.87 -8.17
CA LYS A 138 11.23 1.45 -8.84
C LYS A 138 12.41 2.36 -8.46
N ARG A 139 12.24 3.69 -8.53
CA ARG A 139 13.27 4.67 -8.12
C ARG A 139 13.64 4.54 -6.64
N MET A 140 12.66 4.29 -5.77
CA MET A 140 12.89 4.02 -4.34
C MET A 140 13.72 2.75 -4.12
N THR A 141 13.51 1.69 -4.91
CA THR A 141 14.34 0.47 -4.89
C THR A 141 15.75 0.77 -5.40
N GLU A 142 15.90 1.43 -6.56
CA GLU A 142 17.21 1.79 -7.13
C GLU A 142 18.05 2.66 -6.18
N LEU A 143 17.44 3.65 -5.51
CA LEU A 143 18.10 4.45 -4.47
C LEU A 143 18.47 3.60 -3.25
N LYS A 144 17.63 2.63 -2.85
CA LYS A 144 17.90 1.75 -1.71
C LYS A 144 19.03 0.74 -1.99
N GLU A 145 19.11 0.18 -3.20
CA GLU A 145 20.25 -0.66 -3.61
C GLU A 145 21.54 0.15 -3.72
N LYS A 146 21.45 1.44 -4.07
CA LYS A 146 22.58 2.37 -4.10
C LYS A 146 23.02 2.84 -2.70
N GLU A 147 22.17 2.70 -1.67
CA GLU A 147 22.56 2.87 -0.27
C GLU A 147 23.33 1.66 0.27
N ASP A 148 22.99 0.44 -0.19
CA ASP A 148 23.47 -0.85 0.33
C ASP A 148 24.12 -1.72 -0.79
N PRO A 149 25.22 -1.24 -1.45
CA PRO A 149 25.83 -1.91 -2.60
C PRO A 149 26.59 -3.18 -2.17
N GLY A 150 25.82 -4.26 -1.96
CA GLY A 150 26.34 -5.55 -1.52
C GLY A 150 25.26 -6.58 -1.15
N SER A 151 24.00 -6.16 -0.95
CA SER A 151 22.93 -7.07 -0.46
C SER A 151 22.48 -8.18 -1.44
N THR A 152 23.13 -8.32 -2.60
CA THR A 152 22.86 -9.34 -3.62
C THR A 152 24.08 -10.19 -3.99
N GLN A 153 25.25 -10.02 -3.34
CA GLN A 153 26.43 -10.86 -3.56
C GLN A 153 26.72 -11.77 -2.37
N GLN A 154 26.36 -13.05 -2.55
CA GLN A 154 26.72 -14.14 -1.66
C GLN A 154 28.23 -14.44 -1.77
N ALA A 155 28.99 -14.25 -0.69
CA ALA A 155 30.44 -14.45 -0.68
C ALA A 155 30.92 -15.21 0.58
N ASP A 156 31.07 -16.51 0.40
CA ASP A 156 31.48 -17.55 1.36
C ASP A 156 32.63 -17.26 2.36
N LYS A 157 32.53 -17.95 3.51
CA LYS A 157 33.60 -18.56 4.35
C LYS A 157 34.30 -17.77 5.49
N LYS A 158 33.82 -18.08 6.71
CA LYS A 158 34.51 -18.97 7.70
C LYS A 158 35.65 -18.38 8.57
N LYS A 159 35.35 -18.01 9.83
CA LYS A 159 35.87 -18.69 11.06
C LYS A 159 35.35 -18.10 12.40
N ASP A 160 35.55 -18.90 13.45
CA ASP A 160 35.37 -18.70 14.89
C ASP A 160 35.39 -17.27 15.48
N ALA A 161 34.45 -16.99 16.41
CA ALA A 161 34.77 -16.87 17.85
C ALA A 161 33.49 -16.85 18.75
N LYS A 162 33.64 -17.15 20.04
CA LYS A 162 32.57 -17.33 21.04
C LYS A 162 32.60 -16.24 22.12
N LYS A 163 31.44 -15.61 22.42
CA LYS A 163 31.23 -14.41 23.29
C LYS A 163 31.75 -13.10 22.64
N LYS A 164 31.06 -11.96 22.70
CA LYS A 164 30.17 -11.43 23.77
C LYS A 164 28.82 -10.89 23.25
N SER A 165 27.92 -10.60 24.19
CA SER A 165 26.62 -9.93 24.00
C SER A 165 26.75 -8.40 23.81
N SER A 166 25.67 -7.76 23.36
CA SER A 166 25.49 -6.31 23.18
C SER A 166 26.48 -5.62 22.22
N ALA A 167 26.50 -6.10 20.98
CA ALA A 167 26.69 -5.24 19.81
C ALA A 167 25.32 -5.13 19.10
N PRO A 168 24.97 -4.02 18.44
CA PRO A 168 23.81 -4.00 17.55
C PRO A 168 23.99 -5.06 16.45
N LEU A 169 22.88 -5.65 16.00
CA LEU A 169 22.86 -6.72 14.99
C LEU A 169 23.86 -6.47 13.86
N SER A 170 24.59 -7.51 13.47
CA SER A 170 25.25 -7.50 12.15
C SER A 170 24.19 -7.28 11.06
N SER A 171 24.55 -6.60 9.97
CA SER A 171 23.68 -6.45 8.79
C SER A 171 23.19 -7.82 8.29
N GLU A 172 23.97 -8.87 8.50
CA GLU A 172 23.63 -10.26 8.19
C GLU A 172 22.58 -10.85 9.16
N GLU A 173 22.68 -10.59 10.46
CA GLU A 173 21.70 -11.06 11.47
C GLU A 173 20.36 -10.30 11.36
N GLN A 174 20.38 -9.03 10.96
CA GLN A 174 19.16 -8.29 10.61
C GLN A 174 18.50 -8.87 9.34
N LYS A 175 19.29 -9.24 8.32
CA LYS A 175 18.78 -9.88 7.11
C LYS A 175 18.24 -11.29 7.42
N GLU A 176 18.87 -12.04 8.32
CA GLU A 176 18.35 -13.33 8.82
C GLU A 176 17.02 -13.17 9.56
N LEU A 177 16.87 -12.14 10.41
CA LEU A 177 15.62 -11.80 11.09
C LEU A 177 14.48 -11.48 10.11
N ASP A 178 14.70 -10.55 9.17
CA ASP A 178 13.67 -10.16 8.20
C ASP A 178 13.32 -11.32 7.23
N ALA A 179 14.30 -12.14 6.84
CA ALA A 179 14.08 -13.33 6.02
C ALA A 179 13.27 -14.40 6.76
N LEU A 180 13.69 -14.80 7.97
CA LEU A 180 13.01 -15.80 8.79
C LEU A 180 11.59 -15.37 9.16
N ARG A 181 11.38 -14.08 9.41
CA ARG A 181 10.04 -13.51 9.61
C ARG A 181 9.15 -13.66 8.37
N GLY A 182 9.68 -13.38 7.18
CA GLY A 182 8.98 -13.61 5.92
C GLY A 182 8.68 -15.09 5.69
N GLU A 183 9.63 -15.98 6.02
CA GLU A 183 9.49 -17.43 5.91
C GLU A 183 8.38 -17.96 6.85
N ILE A 184 8.30 -17.46 8.09
CA ILE A 184 7.20 -17.74 9.04
C ILE A 184 5.84 -17.29 8.48
N ASP A 185 5.73 -16.08 7.93
CA ASP A 185 4.45 -15.59 7.39
C ASP A 185 4.02 -16.38 6.14
N VAL A 186 4.97 -16.77 5.28
CA VAL A 186 4.72 -17.67 4.13
C VAL A 186 4.31 -19.06 4.59
N TYR A 187 5.01 -19.65 5.57
CA TYR A 187 4.69 -20.98 6.11
C TYR A 187 3.33 -21.00 6.79
N ARG A 188 2.99 -19.97 7.58
CA ARG A 188 1.64 -19.77 8.15
C ARG A 188 0.55 -19.66 7.09
N HIS A 189 0.80 -18.90 6.02
CA HIS A 189 -0.14 -18.84 4.92
C HIS A 189 -0.30 -20.22 4.29
N ARG A 190 0.80 -20.94 4.06
CA ARG A 190 0.84 -22.28 3.46
C ARG A 190 0.07 -23.32 4.28
N LEU A 191 0.33 -23.44 5.59
CA LEU A 191 -0.43 -24.31 6.49
C LEU A 191 -1.94 -24.03 6.41
N LYS A 192 -2.31 -22.74 6.32
CA LYS A 192 -3.72 -22.33 6.25
C LYS A 192 -4.38 -22.56 4.88
N THR A 193 -3.65 -22.47 3.76
CA THR A 193 -4.24 -22.55 2.41
C THR A 193 -4.01 -23.87 1.67
N GLU A 194 -2.87 -24.53 1.85
CA GLU A 194 -2.59 -25.85 1.26
C GLU A 194 -3.05 -26.99 2.19
N PHE A 195 -2.78 -26.87 3.49
CA PHE A 195 -3.10 -27.92 4.48
C PHE A 195 -4.40 -27.67 5.24
N GLY A 196 -5.02 -26.49 5.10
CA GLY A 196 -6.29 -26.14 5.74
C GLY A 196 -6.25 -25.99 7.26
N TYR A 197 -5.06 -25.87 7.86
CA TYR A 197 -4.87 -25.90 9.32
C TYR A 197 -5.63 -24.76 10.02
N SER A 198 -6.23 -25.09 11.17
CA SER A 198 -6.86 -24.12 12.05
C SER A 198 -5.84 -23.39 12.93
N ALA A 199 -6.31 -22.35 13.63
CA ALA A 199 -5.50 -21.61 14.62
C ALA A 199 -5.21 -22.40 15.91
N LYS A 200 -5.58 -23.69 15.98
CA LYS A 200 -5.09 -24.65 16.98
C LYS A 200 -3.93 -25.48 16.42
N ASP A 201 -4.10 -26.00 15.22
CA ASP A 201 -3.15 -26.92 14.59
C ASP A 201 -1.83 -26.18 14.26
N MET A 202 -1.92 -24.94 13.78
CA MET A 202 -0.78 -24.01 13.64
C MET A 202 -0.11 -23.59 14.98
N LYS A 203 -0.54 -24.11 16.13
CA LYS A 203 0.14 -23.92 17.43
C LYS A 203 0.77 -25.21 17.99
N THR A 204 0.45 -26.35 17.38
CA THR A 204 1.05 -27.66 17.66
C THR A 204 2.01 -28.10 16.56
N ASP A 205 2.06 -27.35 15.46
CA ASP A 205 3.01 -27.51 14.35
C ASP A 205 4.45 -27.27 14.81
N GLU A 206 5.29 -28.31 14.75
CA GLU A 206 6.64 -28.28 15.32
C GLU A 206 7.63 -27.41 14.52
N ASP A 207 7.48 -27.38 13.19
CA ASP A 207 8.29 -26.56 12.27
C ASP A 207 8.05 -25.07 12.53
N LEU A 208 6.78 -24.64 12.54
CA LEU A 208 6.41 -23.25 12.82
C LEU A 208 6.85 -22.83 14.22
N LEU A 209 6.71 -23.72 15.21
CA LEU A 209 7.23 -23.47 16.56
C LEU A 209 8.76 -23.37 16.59
N ASP A 210 9.51 -24.09 15.76
CA ASP A 210 10.98 -23.96 15.70
C ASP A 210 11.41 -22.69 14.98
N MET A 211 10.75 -22.30 13.89
CA MET A 211 10.97 -21.00 13.25
C MET A 211 10.68 -19.84 14.21
N GLU A 212 9.55 -19.87 14.93
CA GLU A 212 9.22 -18.87 15.96
C GLU A 212 10.26 -18.83 17.09
N LYS A 213 10.79 -19.98 17.53
CA LYS A 213 11.88 -20.02 18.52
C LYS A 213 13.18 -19.41 17.99
N ARG A 214 13.55 -19.66 16.73
CA ARG A 214 14.75 -19.09 16.09
C ARG A 214 14.63 -17.57 15.95
N LEU A 215 13.48 -17.08 15.50
CA LEU A 215 13.19 -15.64 15.44
C LEU A 215 13.28 -15.00 16.83
N ALA A 216 12.61 -15.60 17.83
CA ALA A 216 12.65 -15.14 19.22
C ALA A 216 13.99 -15.39 19.95
N ALA A 217 14.98 -16.01 19.29
CA ALA A 217 16.36 -16.12 19.76
C ALA A 217 17.25 -15.04 19.13
N LEU A 218 17.04 -14.71 17.85
CA LEU A 218 17.67 -13.58 17.17
C LEU A 218 17.17 -12.23 17.74
N GLU A 219 15.86 -12.07 17.98
CA GLU A 219 15.27 -10.88 18.66
C GLU A 219 15.72 -10.70 20.12
N LYS A 220 16.34 -11.72 20.74
CA LYS A 220 16.97 -11.61 22.07
C LYS A 220 18.47 -11.31 22.01
N ARG A 221 19.02 -11.24 20.79
CA ARG A 221 20.43 -10.95 20.52
C ARG A 221 20.65 -9.55 19.96
N SER A 222 19.60 -8.97 19.36
CA SER A 222 19.47 -7.56 18.95
C SER A 222 19.37 -6.59 20.13
#